data_AF-A0A8C9N8A3-F1
#
_entry.id   AF-A0A8C9N8A3-F1
#
_cell.length_a   1.000
_cell.length_b   1.000
_cell.length_c   1.000
_cell.angle_alpha   90.00
_cell.angle_beta   90.00
_cell.angle_gamma   90.00
#
_symmetry.space_group_name_H-M   'P 1'
#
loop_
_entity.id
_entity.type
_entity.pdbx_description
1 polymer ?
#
loop_
_entity_poly.entity_id
_entity_poly.type
_entity_poly.pdbx_seq_one_letter_code
_entity_poly.pdbx_strand_id
1 'polypeptide(L)'
;MPEEIELEMAKIQRLREVLVRRESELRFMMDDIQLCKDIMNLKQELQTLVAIPEKEKTKMEKQREDELIQKIHRLVQKRDFLVDDAEVERLREKEEDREMAEFLRTKLKPIDKATQSPTLAMLYIAQVIEEATVG
;
A
#
# COMPACT_ATOMS: atom_id res chain seq x y z
N MET A 1 -11.78 25.95 -18.64
CA MET A 1 -11.67 26.97 -17.56
C MET A 1 -10.61 26.53 -16.54
N PRO A 2 -10.00 27.42 -15.75
CA PRO A 2 -8.98 27.05 -14.75
C PRO A 2 -9.42 25.92 -13.80
N GLU A 3 -10.69 25.89 -13.42
CA GLU A 3 -11.31 24.88 -12.53
C GLU A 3 -11.30 23.45 -13.11
N GLU A 4 -11.44 23.30 -14.44
CA GLU A 4 -11.36 21.99 -15.10
C GLU A 4 -9.93 21.43 -15.08
N ILE A 5 -8.93 22.32 -15.22
CA ILE A 5 -7.51 21.95 -15.16
C ILE A 5 -7.15 21.51 -13.74
N GLU A 6 -7.62 22.23 -12.71
CA GLU A 6 -7.41 21.85 -11.31
C GLU A 6 -8.03 20.48 -10.98
N LEU A 7 -9.24 20.21 -11.49
CA LEU A 7 -9.90 18.92 -11.32
C LEU A 7 -9.13 17.77 -11.98
N GLU A 8 -8.63 17.96 -13.20
CA GLU A 8 -7.82 16.96 -13.89
C GLU A 8 -6.47 16.74 -13.19
N MET A 9 -5.83 17.79 -12.69
CA MET A 9 -4.60 17.67 -11.89
C MET A 9 -4.83 16.83 -10.62
N ALA A 10 -5.94 17.04 -9.92
CA ALA A 10 -6.28 16.24 -8.74
C ALA A 10 -6.49 14.75 -9.08
N LYS A 11 -7.11 14.45 -10.23
CA LYS A 11 -7.26 13.07 -10.73
C LYS A 11 -5.90 12.43 -11.04
N ILE A 12 -5.01 13.16 -11.72
CA ILE A 12 -3.66 12.69 -12.07
C ILE A 12 -2.85 12.41 -10.80
N GLN A 13 -2.91 13.29 -9.81
CA GLN A 13 -2.21 13.12 -8.55
C GLN A 13 -2.67 11.85 -7.81
N ARG A 14 -4.00 11.63 -7.73
CA ARG A 14 -4.55 10.42 -7.14
C ARG A 14 -4.13 9.15 -7.89
N LEU A 15 -4.14 9.19 -9.22
CA LEU A 15 -3.68 8.05 -10.03
C LEU A 15 -2.20 7.75 -9.79
N ARG A 16 -1.36 8.79 -9.70
CA ARG A 16 0.06 8.64 -9.39
C ARG A 16 0.27 7.98 -8.03
N GLU A 17 -0.47 8.36 -7.00
CA GLU A 17 -0.39 7.74 -5.67
C GLU A 17 -0.73 6.25 -5.72
N VAL A 18 -1.81 5.87 -6.41
CA VAL A 18 -2.17 4.45 -6.61
C VAL A 18 -1.06 3.68 -7.32
N LEU A 19 -0.47 4.26 -8.37
CA LEU A 19 0.60 3.60 -9.12
C LEU A 19 1.87 3.42 -8.29
N VAL A 20 2.24 4.42 -7.48
CA VAL A 20 3.42 4.33 -6.60
C VAL A 20 3.24 3.24 -5.54
N ARG A 21 2.06 3.13 -4.92
CA ARG A 21 1.75 2.05 -3.96
C ARG A 21 1.84 0.68 -4.63
N ARG A 22 1.27 0.55 -5.83
CA ARG A 22 1.35 -0.70 -6.61
C ARG A 22 2.78 -1.06 -7.00
N GLU A 23 3.60 -0.07 -7.33
CA GLU A 23 5.03 -0.28 -7.59
C GLU A 23 5.75 -0.82 -6.35
N SER A 24 5.48 -0.25 -5.17
CA SER A 24 6.02 -0.74 -3.89
C SER A 24 5.61 -2.19 -3.63
N GLU A 25 4.34 -2.55 -3.78
CA GLU A 25 3.86 -3.94 -3.66
C GLU A 25 4.61 -4.89 -4.61
N LEU A 26 4.77 -4.48 -5.88
CA LEU A 26 5.50 -5.27 -6.88
C LEU A 26 6.97 -5.46 -6.49
N ARG A 27 7.59 -4.45 -5.87
CA ARG A 27 8.98 -4.54 -5.40
C ARG A 27 9.12 -5.55 -4.26
N PHE A 28 8.22 -5.52 -3.26
CA PHE A 28 8.18 -6.53 -2.20
C PHE A 28 8.01 -7.94 -2.77
N MET A 29 7.12 -8.13 -3.74
CA MET A 29 6.93 -9.43 -4.39
C MET A 29 8.16 -9.89 -5.17
N MET A 30 8.84 -8.98 -5.88
CA MET A 30 10.06 -9.30 -6.61
C MET A 30 11.18 -9.73 -5.67
N ASP A 31 11.34 -9.03 -4.54
CA ASP A 31 12.34 -9.38 -3.52
C ASP A 31 12.03 -10.73 -2.87
N ASP A 32 10.77 -11.03 -2.56
CA ASP A 32 10.36 -12.35 -2.03
C ASP A 32 10.62 -13.48 -3.04
N ILE A 33 10.31 -13.26 -4.31
CA ILE A 33 10.60 -14.23 -5.39
C ILE A 33 12.10 -14.51 -5.47
N GLN A 34 12.95 -13.49 -5.33
CA GLN A 34 14.40 -13.67 -5.37
C GLN A 34 14.89 -14.46 -4.15
N LEU A 35 14.41 -14.13 -2.94
CA LEU A 35 14.73 -14.89 -1.73
C LEU A 35 14.28 -16.36 -1.86
N CYS A 36 13.09 -16.61 -2.39
CA CYS A 36 12.59 -17.96 -2.62
C CYS A 36 13.46 -18.75 -3.60
N LYS A 37 13.91 -18.14 -4.71
CA LYS A 37 14.83 -18.78 -5.66
C LYS A 37 16.16 -19.14 -4.99
N ASP A 38 16.74 -18.21 -4.24
CA ASP A 38 18.02 -18.44 -3.55
C ASP A 38 17.89 -19.56 -2.50
N ILE A 39 16.81 -19.57 -1.73
CA ILE A 39 16.50 -20.63 -0.76
C ILE A 39 16.32 -21.97 -1.47
N MET A 40 15.59 -22.02 -2.58
CA MET A 40 15.37 -23.25 -3.35
C MET A 40 16.68 -23.83 -3.88
N ASN A 41 17.56 -22.98 -4.44
CA ASN A 41 18.87 -23.41 -4.93
C ASN A 41 19.73 -24.01 -3.81
N LEU A 42 19.80 -23.34 -2.66
CA LEU A 42 20.56 -23.86 -1.51
C LEU A 42 19.94 -25.14 -0.94
N LYS A 43 18.62 -25.26 -0.89
CA LYS A 43 17.94 -26.49 -0.46
C LYS A 43 18.24 -27.65 -1.42
N GLN A 44 18.29 -27.39 -2.72
CA GLN A 44 18.62 -28.41 -3.70
C GLN A 44 20.06 -28.92 -3.53
N GLU A 45 21.01 -28.02 -3.27
CA GLU A 45 22.40 -28.38 -2.94
C GLU A 45 22.48 -29.15 -1.61
N LEU A 46 21.73 -28.72 -0.58
CA LEU A 46 21.71 -29.43 0.70
C LEU A 46 21.14 -30.85 0.55
N GLN A 47 20.10 -31.04 -0.26
CA GLN A 47 19.50 -32.34 -0.52
C GLN A 47 20.48 -33.35 -1.13
N THR A 48 21.41 -32.90 -1.99
CA THR A 48 22.40 -33.82 -2.57
C THR A 48 23.40 -34.32 -1.53
N LEU A 49 23.80 -33.47 -0.58
CA LEU A 49 24.68 -33.84 0.53
C LEU A 49 23.96 -34.75 1.53
N VAL A 50 22.72 -34.41 1.90
CA VAL A 50 21.92 -35.18 2.86
C VAL A 50 21.58 -36.58 2.33
N ALA A 51 21.53 -36.77 1.01
CA ALA A 51 21.33 -38.08 0.40
C ALA A 51 22.53 -39.03 0.58
N ILE A 52 23.72 -38.51 0.91
CA ILE A 52 24.93 -39.32 1.16
C ILE A 52 24.82 -39.94 2.57
N PRO A 53 25.00 -41.26 2.74
CA PRO A 53 25.02 -41.87 4.05
C PRO A 53 26.08 -41.26 4.98
N GLU A 54 25.73 -41.03 6.24
CA GLU A 54 26.58 -40.32 7.21
C GLU A 54 27.97 -40.95 7.45
N LYS A 55 28.08 -42.27 7.21
CA LYS A 55 29.33 -43.05 7.30
C LYS A 55 30.27 -42.79 6.12
N GLU A 56 29.72 -42.37 5.00
CA GLU A 56 30.43 -42.14 3.73
C GLU A 56 30.76 -40.65 3.51
N LYS A 57 30.10 -39.76 4.27
CA LYS A 57 30.41 -38.32 4.23
C LYS A 57 31.80 -38.00 4.76
N THR A 58 32.53 -37.25 3.95
CA THR A 58 33.78 -36.58 4.32
C THR A 58 33.53 -35.45 5.30
N LYS A 59 34.59 -35.01 5.99
CA LYS A 59 34.52 -33.84 6.88
C LYS A 59 34.12 -32.55 6.14
N MET A 60 34.55 -32.40 4.89
CA MET A 60 34.22 -31.22 4.07
C MET A 60 32.74 -31.19 3.72
N GLU A 61 32.14 -32.34 3.40
CA GLU A 61 30.70 -32.43 3.11
C GLU A 61 29.87 -32.07 4.34
N LYS A 62 30.25 -32.54 5.53
CA LYS A 62 29.57 -32.17 6.79
C LYS A 62 29.66 -30.67 7.08
N GLN A 63 30.86 -30.09 6.92
CA GLN A 63 31.04 -28.63 7.05
C GLN A 63 30.18 -27.87 6.04
N ARG A 64 30.10 -28.36 4.80
CA ARG A 64 29.28 -27.74 3.76
C ARG A 64 27.79 -27.82 4.08
N GLU A 65 27.30 -28.94 4.61
CA GLU A 65 25.91 -29.04 5.08
C GLU A 65 25.60 -27.99 6.15
N ASP A 66 26.46 -27.85 7.16
CA ASP A 66 26.29 -26.85 8.22
C ASP A 66 26.27 -25.42 7.64
N GLU A 67 27.17 -25.11 6.70
CA GLU A 67 27.17 -23.82 6.01
C GLU A 67 25.88 -23.54 5.24
N LEU A 68 25.37 -24.54 4.51
CA LEU A 68 24.14 -24.43 3.72
C LEU A 68 22.94 -24.21 4.63
N ILE A 69 22.85 -24.96 5.73
CA ILE A 69 21.78 -24.80 6.74
C ILE A 69 21.81 -23.37 7.31
N GLN A 70 22.98 -22.86 7.68
CA GLN A 70 23.11 -21.49 8.19
C GLN A 70 22.74 -20.43 7.15
N LYS A 71 23.12 -20.61 5.88
CA LYS A 71 22.74 -19.70 4.78
C LYS A 71 21.23 -19.71 4.55
N ILE A 72 20.62 -20.89 4.49
CA ILE A 72 19.15 -21.03 4.35
C ILE A 72 18.44 -20.34 5.51
N HIS A 73 18.88 -20.57 6.75
CA HIS A 73 18.29 -19.94 7.93
C HIS A 73 18.35 -18.41 7.84
N ARG A 74 19.50 -17.82 7.47
CA ARG A 74 19.63 -16.37 7.27
C ARG A 74 18.69 -15.82 6.20
N LEU A 75 18.51 -16.53 5.09
CA LEU A 75 17.59 -16.10 4.04
C LEU A 75 16.13 -16.19 4.47
N VAL A 76 15.76 -17.24 5.22
CA VAL A 76 14.42 -17.36 5.81
C VAL A 76 14.15 -16.20 6.77
N GLN A 77 15.10 -15.87 7.65
CA GLN A 77 14.97 -14.70 8.53
C GLN A 77 14.82 -13.40 7.74
N LYS A 78 15.61 -13.20 6.68
CA LYS A 78 15.48 -12.02 5.81
C LYS A 78 14.09 -11.95 5.16
N ARG A 79 13.53 -13.09 4.76
CA ARG A 79 12.16 -13.16 4.22
C ARG A 79 11.12 -12.84 5.29
N ASP A 80 11.30 -13.31 6.52
CA ASP A 80 10.39 -13.00 7.62
C ASP A 80 10.35 -11.48 7.87
N PHE A 81 11.52 -10.80 7.88
CA PHE A 81 11.57 -9.34 7.94
C PHE A 81 10.89 -8.64 6.76
N LEU A 82 11.04 -9.17 5.54
CA LEU A 82 10.37 -8.61 4.35
C LEU A 82 8.85 -8.64 4.49
N VAL A 83 8.30 -9.71 5.09
CA VAL A 83 6.86 -9.84 5.35
C VAL A 83 6.41 -8.83 6.40
N ASP A 84 7.18 -8.67 7.48
CA ASP A 84 6.89 -7.69 8.52
C ASP A 84 6.90 -6.26 7.96
N ASP A 85 7.91 -5.91 7.17
CA ASP A 85 8.03 -4.60 6.52
C ASP A 85 6.85 -4.32 5.57
N ALA A 86 6.43 -5.32 4.79
CA ALA A 86 5.28 -5.20 3.89
C ALA A 86 3.96 -4.98 4.66
N GLU A 87 3.78 -5.63 5.81
CA GLU A 87 2.60 -5.41 6.65
C GLU A 87 2.60 -4.02 7.30
N VAL A 88 3.76 -3.54 7.75
CA VAL A 88 3.90 -2.16 8.25
C VAL A 88 3.54 -1.14 7.18
N GLU A 89 4.02 -1.33 5.95
CA GLU A 89 3.70 -0.49 4.79
C GLU A 89 2.18 -0.43 4.55
N ARG A 90 1.54 -1.60 4.50
CA ARG A 90 0.09 -1.73 4.28
C ARG A 90 -0.74 -1.05 5.37
N LEU A 91 -0.31 -1.17 6.63
CA LEU A 91 -0.99 -0.51 7.75
C LEU A 91 -0.85 1.01 7.66
N ARG A 92 0.32 1.52 7.25
CA ARG A 92 0.53 2.96 7.05
C ARG A 92 -0.36 3.52 5.95
N GLU A 93 -0.41 2.88 4.79
CA GLU A 93 -1.27 3.31 3.67
C GLU A 93 -2.74 3.38 4.07
N LYS A 94 -3.21 2.41 4.87
CA LYS A 94 -4.59 2.40 5.38
C LYS A 94 -4.86 3.56 6.34
N GLU A 95 -3.88 3.94 7.17
CA GLU A 95 -4.02 5.08 8.07
C GLU A 95 -3.99 6.40 7.31
N GLU A 96 -3.11 6.55 6.30
CA GLU A 96 -3.09 7.72 5.41
C GLU A 96 -4.45 7.93 4.71
N ASP A 97 -5.05 6.85 4.19
CA ASP A 97 -6.36 6.91 3.55
C ASP A 97 -7.47 7.28 4.55
N ARG A 98 -7.37 6.80 5.80
CA ARG A 98 -8.31 7.14 6.87
C ARG A 98 -8.19 8.63 7.25
N GLU A 99 -6.98 9.13 7.48
CA GLU A 99 -6.73 10.53 7.81
C GLU A 99 -7.24 11.45 6.69
N MET A 100 -7.02 11.09 5.43
CA MET A 100 -7.54 11.82 4.28
C MET A 100 -9.08 11.85 4.26
N ALA A 101 -9.73 10.71 4.49
CA ALA A 101 -11.19 10.63 4.54
C ALA A 101 -11.77 11.45 5.72
N GLU A 102 -11.14 11.41 6.89
CA GLU A 102 -11.52 12.19 8.06
C GLU A 102 -11.30 13.69 7.83
N PHE A 103 -10.21 14.08 7.18
CA PHE A 103 -9.93 15.46 6.79
C PHE A 103 -11.01 16.00 5.85
N LEU A 104 -11.31 15.28 4.76
CA LEU A 104 -12.35 15.65 3.81
C LEU A 104 -13.72 15.76 4.50
N ARG A 105 -14.09 14.78 5.33
CA ARG A 105 -15.34 14.83 6.09
C ARG A 105 -15.41 16.05 7.02
N THR A 106 -14.30 16.41 7.66
CA THR A 106 -14.27 17.55 8.59
C THR A 106 -14.33 18.89 7.85
N LYS A 107 -13.68 19.02 6.69
CA LYS A 107 -13.68 20.23 5.86
C LYS A 107 -14.92 20.41 4.99
N LEU A 108 -15.66 19.34 4.68
CA LEU A 108 -16.89 19.39 3.87
C LEU A 108 -18.17 19.54 4.71
N LYS A 109 -18.19 19.12 5.99
CA LYS A 109 -19.30 19.38 6.93
C LYS A 109 -19.78 20.85 7.02
N PRO A 110 -18.92 21.87 6.93
CA PRO A 110 -19.35 23.27 6.91
C PRO A 110 -20.06 23.68 5.62
N ILE A 111 -19.82 22.99 4.49
CA ILE A 111 -20.40 23.32 3.19
C ILE A 111 -21.85 22.84 3.13
N ASP A 112 -22.15 21.64 3.64
CA ASP A 112 -23.52 21.11 3.70
C ASP A 112 -24.47 21.96 4.57
N LYS A 113 -23.93 22.64 5.60
CA LYS A 113 -24.70 23.58 6.42
C LYS A 113 -24.93 24.93 5.73
N ALA A 114 -24.06 25.32 4.81
CA ALA A 114 -24.20 26.57 4.04
C ALA A 114 -25.23 26.42 2.89
N THR A 115 -25.35 25.23 2.30
CA THR A 115 -26.39 24.92 1.30
C THR A 115 -27.76 24.62 1.90
N GLN A 116 -27.87 24.40 3.21
CA GLN A 116 -29.12 24.16 3.94
C GLN A 116 -29.64 25.39 4.71
N SER A 117 -29.50 26.61 4.18
CA SER A 117 -30.34 27.73 4.61
C SER A 117 -31.47 27.95 3.59
N PRO A 118 -32.53 27.11 3.59
CA PRO A 118 -33.72 27.33 2.76
C PRO A 118 -34.36 28.70 3.01
N THR A 119 -34.09 29.32 4.14
CA THR A 119 -34.59 30.65 4.53
C THR A 119 -34.17 31.76 3.58
N LEU A 120 -32.93 31.75 3.06
CA LEU A 120 -32.42 32.81 2.18
C LEU A 120 -33.01 32.72 0.77
N ALA A 121 -33.15 31.49 0.24
CA ALA A 121 -33.80 31.27 -1.04
C ALA A 121 -35.30 31.60 -0.98
N MET A 122 -35.99 31.24 0.11
CA MET A 122 -37.39 31.59 0.30
C MET A 122 -37.60 33.11 0.48
N LEU A 123 -36.72 33.80 1.20
CA LEU A 123 -36.80 35.27 1.36
C LEU A 123 -36.61 35.99 0.01
N TYR A 124 -35.67 35.55 -0.82
CA TYR A 124 -35.46 36.14 -2.14
C TYR A 124 -36.67 35.93 -3.06
N ILE A 125 -37.26 34.73 -3.05
CA ILE A 125 -38.47 34.44 -3.83
C ILE A 125 -39.66 35.27 -3.33
N ALA A 126 -39.84 35.42 -2.01
CA ALA A 126 -40.91 36.24 -1.44
C ALA A 126 -40.79 37.71 -1.86
N GLN A 127 -39.57 38.26 -1.83
CA GLN A 127 -39.30 39.64 -2.23
C GLN A 127 -39.59 39.88 -3.72
N VAL A 128 -39.20 38.95 -4.59
CA VAL A 128 -39.48 39.03 -6.04
C VAL A 128 -40.99 38.96 -6.34
N ILE A 129 -41.77 38.19 -5.56
CA ILE A 129 -43.23 38.11 -5.72
C ILE A 129 -43.92 39.40 -5.25
N GLU A 130 -43.46 40.02 -4.16
CA GLU A 130 -43.98 41.33 -3.72
C GLU A 130 -43.74 42.42 -4.76
N GLU A 131 -42.53 42.47 -5.35
CA GLU A 131 -42.21 43.45 -6.40
C GLU A 131 -43.04 43.26 -7.68
N ALA A 132 -43.43 42.01 -7.99
CA ALA A 132 -44.24 41.69 -9.17
C ALA A 132 -45.75 41.90 -8.99
N THR A 133 -46.25 42.08 -7.76
CA THR A 133 -47.69 42.20 -7.47
C THR A 133 -48.14 43.63 -7.19
N VAL A 134 -47.20 44.58 -7.10
CA VAL A 134 -47.45 46.01 -6.86
C VAL A 134 -47.26 46.86 -8.14
N GLY A 135 -47.07 46.23 -9.30
CA GLY A 135 -46.94 46.88 -10.62
C GLY A 135 -48.18 46.75 -11.50
#